data_AF-A0A6P0HV01-F1
#
_entry.id   AF-A0A6P0HV01-F1
#
_cell.length_a   1.000
_cell.length_b   1.000
_cell.length_c   1.000
_cell.angle_alpha   90.00
_cell.angle_beta   90.00
_cell.angle_gamma   90.00
#
_symmetry.space_group_name_H-M   'P 1'
#
loop_
_entity.id
_entity.type
_entity.pdbx_description
1 polymer ?
#
loop_
_entity_poly.entity_id
_entity_poly.type
_entity_poly.pdbx_seq_one_letter_code
_entity_poly.pdbx_strand_id
1 'polypeptide(L)'
;MTEEENLADKFGKLFKTVKNAGEKISQAWQENFVYIDSFNSIEKETLNWDLLEEDIKNIHTIIEQDGYSVLGSHLILDNEKDLMEIKTYSQKGEKSFVNTVSATVKKVRNIPADILDEIESKSRVEISLKFDD
;
A
#
# COMPACT_ATOMS: atom_id res chain seq x y z
N MET A 1 -27.68 -5.59 12.67
CA MET A 1 -26.70 -6.13 11.72
C MET A 1 -25.83 -4.96 11.33
N THR A 2 -24.67 -4.84 11.94
CA THR A 2 -23.67 -3.82 11.61
C THR A 2 -22.99 -4.30 10.34
N GLU A 3 -23.24 -3.61 9.23
CA GLU A 3 -22.44 -3.74 8.02
C GLU A 3 -21.00 -3.39 8.42
N GLU A 4 -20.14 -4.40 8.47
CA GLU A 4 -18.70 -4.18 8.45
C GLU A 4 -18.43 -3.41 7.16
N GLU A 5 -18.20 -2.09 7.27
CA GLU A 5 -17.70 -1.27 6.16
C GLU A 5 -16.49 -2.01 5.58
N ASN A 6 -16.67 -2.60 4.40
CA ASN A 6 -15.66 -3.46 3.82
C ASN A 6 -14.48 -2.56 3.45
N LEU A 7 -13.25 -2.99 3.73
CA LEU A 7 -12.05 -2.22 3.37
C LEU A 7 -11.99 -1.90 1.87
N ALA A 8 -12.59 -2.77 1.05
CA ALA A 8 -12.77 -2.59 -0.38
C ALA A 8 -13.75 -1.46 -0.77
N ASP A 9 -14.53 -0.93 0.18
CA ASP A 9 -15.34 0.27 -0.02
C ASP A 9 -14.57 1.55 0.35
N LYS A 10 -13.56 1.45 1.22
CA LYS A 10 -12.71 2.57 1.68
C LYS A 10 -11.51 2.83 0.78
N PHE A 11 -10.91 1.79 0.23
CA PHE A 11 -10.13 1.94 -1.00
C PHE A 11 -11.11 1.79 -2.15
N GLY A 12 -11.26 2.80 -2.98
CA GLY A 12 -12.14 2.80 -4.13
C GLY A 12 -12.02 1.55 -4.98
N LYS A 13 -13.07 1.26 -5.76
CA LYS A 13 -13.33 0.02 -6.54
C LYS A 13 -12.17 -0.57 -7.35
N LEU A 14 -11.07 0.16 -7.52
CA LEU A 14 -9.86 -0.26 -8.22
C LEU A 14 -9.00 -1.24 -7.40
N PHE A 15 -9.08 -1.20 -6.07
CA PHE A 15 -8.29 -2.09 -5.21
C PHE A 15 -9.17 -3.10 -4.48
N LYS A 16 -8.95 -4.39 -4.75
CA LYS A 16 -9.39 -5.43 -3.83
C LYS A 16 -8.36 -5.57 -2.73
N THR A 17 -8.72 -5.11 -1.52
CA THR A 17 -7.94 -5.36 -0.31
C THR A 17 -8.03 -6.84 0.06
N VAL A 18 -6.91 -7.54 -0.02
CA VAL A 18 -6.80 -8.94 0.45
C VAL A 18 -5.99 -8.94 1.74
N LYS A 19 -6.68 -8.85 2.87
CA LYS A 19 -6.11 -9.07 4.21
C LYS A 19 -5.60 -10.52 4.23
N ASN A 20 -4.27 -10.72 4.37
CA ASN A 20 -3.54 -12.00 4.31
C ASN A 20 -2.94 -12.46 2.96
N ALA A 21 -2.79 -11.63 1.92
CA ALA A 21 -2.13 -12.05 0.68
C ALA A 21 -0.58 -12.11 0.73
N GLY A 22 0.01 -12.15 1.94
CA GLY A 22 1.45 -12.29 2.14
C GLY A 22 2.07 -13.58 1.56
N GLU A 23 1.27 -14.59 1.23
CA GLU A 23 1.78 -15.94 0.95
C GLU A 23 2.25 -16.21 -0.50
N LYS A 24 2.09 -15.30 -1.47
CA LYS A 24 2.37 -15.62 -2.89
C LYS A 24 3.18 -14.61 -3.68
N ILE A 25 4.12 -13.92 -3.03
CA ILE A 25 5.11 -13.09 -3.73
C ILE A 25 6.50 -13.72 -3.60
N SER A 26 6.63 -14.98 -4.03
CA SER A 26 7.87 -15.78 -3.96
C SER A 26 8.74 -15.71 -5.23
N GLN A 27 8.53 -14.71 -6.09
CA GLN A 27 9.36 -14.50 -7.28
C GLN A 27 10.65 -13.73 -6.94
N ALA A 28 11.71 -13.94 -7.72
CA ALA A 28 12.94 -13.17 -7.60
C ALA A 28 12.71 -11.75 -8.16
N TRP A 29 12.41 -10.80 -7.28
CA TRP A 29 12.21 -9.40 -7.66
C TRP A 29 13.54 -8.65 -7.68
N GLN A 30 13.76 -7.86 -8.74
CA GLN A 30 14.83 -6.88 -8.74
C GLN A 30 14.33 -5.64 -8.00
N GLU A 31 15.09 -5.18 -7.00
CA GLU A 31 14.81 -3.88 -6.38
C GLU A 31 15.03 -2.79 -7.42
N ASN A 32 14.04 -1.94 -7.59
CA ASN A 32 14.16 -0.73 -8.37
C ASN A 32 13.73 0.45 -7.49
N PHE A 33 14.37 1.60 -7.71
CA PHE A 33 14.11 2.81 -6.94
C PHE A 33 13.43 3.81 -7.84
N VAL A 34 12.10 3.85 -7.77
CA VAL A 34 11.31 4.93 -8.35
C VAL A 34 11.27 6.04 -7.31
N TYR A 35 11.80 7.20 -7.68
CA TYR A 35 11.78 8.37 -6.81
C TYR A 35 10.36 8.93 -6.77
N ILE A 36 9.78 8.98 -5.57
CA ILE A 36 8.45 9.52 -5.33
C ILE A 36 8.62 10.70 -4.40
N ASP A 37 8.38 11.89 -4.94
CA ASP A 37 8.76 13.17 -4.33
C ASP A 37 7.98 13.48 -3.04
N SER A 38 6.76 12.95 -2.88
CA SER A 38 5.96 13.16 -1.66
C SER A 38 4.75 12.24 -1.57
N PHE A 39 4.31 11.97 -0.34
CA PHE A 39 2.98 11.43 -0.02
C PHE A 39 2.05 12.58 0.33
N ASN A 40 1.00 12.82 -0.47
CA ASN A 40 -0.01 13.81 -0.13
C ASN A 40 -0.85 13.38 1.09
N SER A 41 -0.93 12.06 1.32
CA SER A 41 -1.58 11.47 2.48
C SER A 41 -0.84 11.69 3.79
N ILE A 42 0.41 12.17 3.77
CA ILE A 42 1.21 12.38 4.99
C ILE A 42 1.49 13.86 5.20
N GLU A 43 0.93 14.41 6.28
CA GLU A 43 1.27 15.75 6.76
C GLU A 43 1.85 15.66 8.18
N LYS A 44 3.05 16.18 8.40
CA LYS A 44 3.72 16.18 9.73
C LYS A 44 3.69 14.79 10.40
N GLU A 45 4.13 13.76 9.67
CA GLU A 45 4.17 12.35 10.12
C GLU A 45 2.78 11.78 10.49
N THR A 46 1.69 12.45 10.08
CA THR A 46 0.32 11.98 10.27
C THR A 46 -0.22 11.51 8.93
N LEU A 47 -0.46 10.21 8.81
CA LEU A 47 -1.11 9.60 7.66
C LEU A 47 -2.63 9.85 7.70
N ASN A 48 -3.19 10.36 6.62
CA ASN A 48 -4.63 10.40 6.39
C ASN A 48 -5.01 9.23 5.48
N TRP A 49 -5.72 8.24 6.04
CA TRP A 49 -6.09 7.03 5.32
C TRP A 49 -6.88 7.30 4.04
N ASP A 50 -7.78 8.28 4.07
CA ASP A 50 -8.66 8.61 2.95
C ASP A 50 -7.90 9.10 1.71
N LEU A 51 -6.69 9.63 1.90
CA LEU A 51 -5.84 10.15 0.81
C LEU A 51 -4.83 9.11 0.31
N LEU A 52 -4.65 8.01 1.04
CA LEU A 52 -3.61 7.03 0.76
C LEU A 52 -3.84 6.32 -0.58
N GLU A 53 -5.10 6.11 -0.96
CA GLU A 53 -5.43 5.52 -2.26
C GLU A 53 -4.92 6.38 -3.43
N GLU A 54 -5.04 7.70 -3.33
CA GLU A 54 -4.56 8.61 -4.38
C GLU A 54 -3.04 8.58 -4.50
N ASP A 55 -2.34 8.54 -3.37
CA ASP A 55 -0.89 8.37 -3.38
C ASP A 55 -0.50 7.08 -4.07
N ILE A 56 -1.11 5.94 -3.71
CA ILE A 56 -0.83 4.64 -4.34
C ILE A 56 -1.08 4.67 -5.85
N LYS A 57 -2.18 5.32 -6.30
CA LYS A 57 -2.45 5.52 -7.74
C LYS A 57 -1.38 6.36 -8.43
N ASN A 58 -0.87 7.39 -7.76
CA ASN A 58 0.21 8.20 -8.31
C ASN A 58 1.50 7.38 -8.43
N ILE A 59 1.83 6.55 -7.43
CA ILE A 59 2.94 5.60 -7.51
C ILE A 59 2.81 4.71 -8.74
N HIS A 60 1.62 4.13 -8.96
CA HIS A 60 1.36 3.24 -10.07
C HIS A 60 1.49 3.95 -11.41
N THR A 61 0.89 5.13 -11.52
CA THR A 61 0.94 5.96 -12.72
C THR A 61 2.38 6.28 -13.12
N ILE A 62 3.24 6.63 -12.16
CA ILE A 62 4.66 6.90 -12.43
C ILE A 62 5.37 5.64 -12.94
N ILE A 63 5.15 4.49 -12.29
CA ILE A 63 5.73 3.21 -12.69
C ILE A 63 5.27 2.80 -14.10
N GLU A 64 4.00 3.01 -14.43
CA GLU A 64 3.44 2.71 -15.75
C GLU A 64 3.95 3.65 -16.84
N GLN A 65 4.15 4.94 -16.52
CA GLN A 65 4.76 5.91 -17.44
C GLN A 65 6.20 5.53 -17.82
N ASP A 66 6.92 4.86 -16.93
CA ASP A 66 8.25 4.30 -17.20
C ASP A 66 8.21 2.99 -18.02
N GLY A 67 7.02 2.54 -18.43
CA GLY A 67 6.79 1.38 -19.29
C GLY A 67 6.81 0.04 -18.56
N TYR A 68 6.50 0.04 -17.25
CA TYR A 68 6.27 -1.18 -16.48
C TYR A 68 4.76 -1.47 -16.41
N SER A 69 4.40 -2.74 -16.23
CA SER A 69 3.04 -3.15 -15.89
C SER A 69 2.95 -3.38 -14.39
N VAL A 70 2.03 -2.72 -13.69
CA VAL A 70 1.85 -2.88 -12.23
C VAL A 70 1.03 -4.14 -11.95
N LEU A 71 1.55 -4.98 -11.04
CA LEU A 71 0.92 -6.24 -10.63
C LEU A 71 0.17 -6.11 -9.30
N GLY A 72 0.44 -5.05 -8.54
CA GLY A 72 -0.20 -4.74 -7.27
C GLY A 72 0.76 -4.09 -6.27
N SER A 73 0.25 -3.75 -5.09
CA SER A 73 1.04 -3.16 -4.01
C SER A 73 0.78 -3.81 -2.66
N HIS A 74 1.80 -3.82 -1.81
CA HIS A 74 1.70 -4.11 -0.39
C HIS A 74 1.94 -2.84 0.42
N LEU A 75 0.92 -2.42 1.16
CA LEU A 75 1.06 -1.41 2.19
C LEU A 75 1.42 -2.10 3.51
N ILE A 76 2.50 -1.64 4.13
CA ILE A 76 2.96 -2.09 5.44
C ILE A 76 2.92 -0.87 6.35
N LEU A 77 2.21 -0.99 7.48
CA LEU A 77 2.30 -0.04 8.58
C LEU A 77 2.88 -0.75 9.78
N ASP A 78 4.00 -0.24 10.27
CA ASP A 78 4.76 -0.77 11.41
C ASP A 78 4.82 0.32 12.49
N ASN A 79 3.96 0.17 13.51
CA ASN A 79 3.80 1.13 14.59
C ASN A 79 4.99 1.11 15.57
N GLU A 80 5.74 0.01 15.63
CA GLU A 80 6.95 -0.05 16.47
C GLU A 80 8.09 0.76 15.87
N LYS A 81 8.11 0.87 14.54
CA LYS A 81 9.15 1.61 13.79
C LYS A 81 8.71 3.00 13.32
N ASP A 82 7.50 3.44 13.67
CA ASP A 82 6.87 4.65 13.11
C ASP A 82 6.97 4.69 11.57
N LEU A 83 6.76 3.54 10.90
CA LEU A 83 7.12 3.36 9.50
C LEU A 83 5.91 2.94 8.66
N MET A 84 5.73 3.61 7.53
CA MET A 84 4.91 3.14 6.42
C MET A 84 5.83 2.75 5.26
N GLU A 85 5.57 1.58 4.67
CA GLU A 85 6.15 1.18 3.38
C GLU A 85 5.04 0.85 2.38
N ILE A 86 5.23 1.26 1.14
CA ILE A 86 4.42 0.80 0.00
C ILE A 86 5.37 0.11 -0.97
N LYS A 87 5.18 -1.20 -1.11
CA LYS A 87 5.91 -2.06 -2.04
C LYS A 87 5.06 -2.30 -3.26
N THR A 88 5.45 -1.74 -4.41
CA THR A 88 4.75 -1.94 -5.67
C THR A 88 5.49 -2.95 -6.53
N TYR A 89 4.78 -4.01 -6.89
CA TYR A 89 5.28 -5.08 -7.73
C TYR A 89 4.94 -4.78 -9.18
N SER A 90 5.91 -4.91 -10.07
CA SER A 90 5.73 -4.55 -11.48
C SER A 90 6.56 -5.45 -12.39
N GLN A 91 6.21 -5.47 -13.67
CA GLN A 91 6.86 -6.29 -14.69
C GLN A 91 7.23 -5.44 -15.91
N LYS A 92 8.43 -5.65 -16.46
CA LYS A 92 8.85 -5.07 -17.74
C LYS A 92 9.53 -6.13 -18.58
N GLY A 93 8.86 -6.53 -19.66
CA GLY A 93 9.23 -7.72 -20.42
C GLY A 93 9.13 -8.98 -19.55
N GLU A 94 10.18 -9.78 -19.50
CA GLU A 94 10.23 -11.01 -18.68
C GLU A 94 10.75 -10.79 -17.25
N LYS A 95 11.06 -9.54 -16.89
CA LYS A 95 11.65 -9.20 -15.59
C LYS A 95 10.62 -8.61 -14.63
N SER A 96 10.73 -9.05 -13.39
CA SER A 96 9.88 -8.64 -12.27
C SER A 96 10.66 -7.69 -11.34
N PHE A 97 10.04 -6.58 -10.95
CA PHE A 97 10.62 -5.53 -10.13
C PHE A 97 9.77 -5.18 -8.92
N VAL A 98 10.42 -4.83 -7.81
CA VAL A 98 9.77 -4.28 -6.62
C VAL A 98 10.27 -2.86 -6.40
N ASN A 99 9.34 -1.92 -6.33
CA ASN A 99 9.61 -0.54 -5.95
C ASN A 99 9.13 -0.34 -4.52
N THR A 100 10.02 0.07 -3.62
CA THR A 100 9.66 0.34 -2.22
C THR A 100 9.73 1.84 -1.98
N VAL A 101 8.65 2.42 -1.50
CA VAL A 101 8.63 3.80 -1.02
C VAL A 101 8.25 3.78 0.45
N SER A 102 8.97 4.54 1.27
CA SER A 102 8.79 4.56 2.71
C SER A 102 8.63 5.98 3.24
N ALA A 103 7.90 6.10 4.34
CA ALA A 103 7.70 7.35 5.06
C ALA A 103 7.54 7.11 6.56
N THR A 104 7.93 8.10 7.36
CA THR A 104 7.69 8.08 8.81
C THR A 104 6.25 8.46 9.10
N VAL A 105 5.54 7.58 9.81
CA VAL A 105 4.14 7.75 10.22
C VAL A 105 4.02 7.43 11.70
N LYS A 106 3.66 8.44 12.50
CA LYS A 106 3.46 8.32 13.96
C LYS A 106 1.98 8.29 14.35
N LYS A 107 1.13 8.79 13.47
CA LYS A 107 -0.32 8.93 13.71
C LYS A 107 -1.06 8.61 12.44
N VAL A 108 -2.23 7.99 12.56
CA VAL A 108 -3.13 7.74 11.44
C VAL A 108 -4.48 8.40 11.74
N ARG A 109 -5.05 9.09 10.76
CA ARG A 109 -6.40 9.65 10.78
C ARG A 109 -7.29 8.88 9.82
N ASN A 110 -8.57 8.78 10.17
CA ASN A 110 -9.61 8.11 9.37
C ASN A 110 -9.30 6.64 9.07
N ILE A 111 -8.54 5.99 9.95
CA ILE A 111 -8.20 4.59 9.80
C ILE A 111 -9.45 3.71 9.94
N PRO A 112 -9.63 2.69 9.08
CA PRO A 112 -10.70 1.71 9.24
C PRO A 112 -10.58 0.97 10.57
N ALA A 113 -11.71 0.68 11.21
CA ALA A 113 -11.73 0.05 12.54
C ALA A 113 -11.02 -1.31 12.55
N ASP A 114 -11.17 -2.10 11.49
CA ASP A 114 -10.58 -3.43 11.40
C ASP A 114 -9.05 -3.41 11.15
N ILE A 115 -8.51 -2.32 10.61
CA ILE A 115 -7.07 -2.06 10.52
C ILE A 115 -6.55 -1.53 11.85
N LEU A 116 -7.31 -0.65 12.50
CA LEU A 116 -6.98 -0.15 13.83
C LEU A 116 -6.85 -1.32 14.83
N ASP A 117 -7.83 -2.23 14.86
CA ASP A 117 -7.80 -3.42 15.71
C ASP A 117 -6.58 -4.32 15.42
N GLU A 118 -6.17 -4.42 14.15
CA GLU A 118 -4.99 -5.20 13.77
C GLU A 118 -3.68 -4.53 14.21
N ILE A 119 -3.58 -3.22 14.06
CA ILE A 119 -2.41 -2.45 14.55
C ILE A 119 -2.34 -2.52 16.08
N GLU A 120 -3.47 -2.40 16.79
CA GLU A 120 -3.50 -2.50 18.24
C GLU A 120 -3.12 -3.91 18.74
N SER A 121 -3.46 -4.96 18.00
CA SER A 121 -3.19 -6.34 18.39
C SER A 121 -1.80 -6.85 17.98
N LYS A 122 -1.26 -6.40 16.84
CA LYS A 122 0.00 -6.93 16.26
C LYS A 122 1.11 -5.90 16.15
N SER A 123 0.85 -4.62 16.42
CA SER A 123 1.74 -3.47 16.16
C SER A 123 2.16 -3.29 14.70
N ARG A 124 1.66 -4.14 13.80
CA ARG A 124 2.00 -4.18 12.38
C ARG A 124 0.85 -4.72 11.59
N VAL A 125 0.53 -4.06 10.49
CA VAL A 125 -0.47 -4.52 9.52
C VAL A 125 0.11 -4.52 8.13
N GLU A 126 -0.26 -5.55 7.36
CA GLU A 126 0.15 -5.73 5.97
C GLU A 126 -1.09 -5.90 5.11
N ILE A 127 -1.21 -5.03 4.11
CA ILE A 127 -2.39 -4.92 3.28
C ILE A 127 -1.97 -5.10 1.83
N SER A 128 -2.42 -6.21 1.25
CA SER A 128 -2.22 -6.48 -0.17
C SER A 128 -3.33 -5.82 -0.97
N LEU A 129 -2.93 -5.02 -1.94
CA LEU A 129 -3.79 -4.30 -2.87
C LEU A 129 -3.55 -4.87 -4.26
N LYS A 130 -4.59 -5.49 -4.83
CA LYS A 130 -4.59 -5.97 -6.21
C LYS A 130 -5.58 -5.17 -7.03
N PHE A 131 -5.22 -4.95 -8.30
CA PHE A 131 -6.18 -4.47 -9.29
C PHE A 131 -7.13 -5.58 -9.69
N ASP A 132 -8.39 -5.20 -9.92
CA ASP A 132 -9.28 -5.97 -10.79
C ASP A 132 -8.94 -5.63 -12.24
N ASP A 133 -8.75 -6.68 -13.07
CA ASP A 133 -8.79 -6.60 -14.54
C ASP A 133 -10.21 -6.28 -15.03
#